data_AF-A0A1C0BSC0-F1
#
_entry.id   AF-A0A1C0BSC0-F1
#
_cell.length_a   1.000
_cell.length_b   1.000
_cell.length_c   1.000
_cell.angle_alpha   90.00
_cell.angle_beta   90.00
_cell.angle_gamma   90.00
#
_symmetry.space_group_name_H-M   'P 1'
#
loop_
_entity.id
_entity.type
_entity.pdbx_description
1 polymer ?
#
loop_
_entity_poly.entity_id
_entity_poly.type
_entity_poly.pdbx_seq_one_letter_code
_entity_poly.pdbx_strand_id
1 'polypeptide(L)'
;MKSNIGLAAFARKKAAQPNTIYVLGSFGQVLTSSFLEQKCKQLPWNQQNRGFLSKYVDQGIQAYDCCGLIKAYLWDDKPSNYKASEDENEAMMYDRAKVKGSIHTLPEREGMLVFMPGHVGVYIGNGEVVECTPNMALGGWGVLKTKLAGRGWTHWAAYARIANEVTDAPSSSPAEVETKPDQVLVAGSSLVSIPGVFRADYSSASRDAVSNNILANGYPSNENWIPGFECTETDANGNVSGDQNIHLGEFFKVNGTYKVKKLHLPTEAALITMRTNAGKNVDVWLRYGPMYEVKD
;
A
#
# COMPACT_ATOMS: atom_id res chain seq x y z
N MET A 1 -5.11 -20.31 15.50
CA MET A 1 -5.58 -18.95 15.11
C MET A 1 -5.11 -18.73 13.67
N LYS A 2 -5.90 -18.07 12.83
CA LYS A 2 -5.48 -17.80 11.44
C LYS A 2 -4.42 -16.70 11.41
N SER A 3 -3.49 -16.72 10.45
CA SER A 3 -2.39 -15.74 10.39
C SER A 3 -2.55 -14.67 9.31
N ASN A 4 -1.82 -13.56 9.46
CA ASN A 4 -1.76 -12.44 8.51
C ASN A 4 -1.16 -12.87 7.16
N ILE A 5 -0.13 -13.72 7.17
CA ILE A 5 0.46 -14.28 5.96
C ILE A 5 -0.57 -15.14 5.21
N GLY A 6 -1.31 -15.97 5.95
CA GLY A 6 -2.40 -16.75 5.36
C GLY A 6 -3.53 -15.87 4.80
N LEU A 7 -3.83 -14.73 5.44
CA LEU A 7 -4.80 -13.76 4.92
C LEU A 7 -4.31 -13.16 3.59
N ALA A 8 -3.06 -12.72 3.52
CA ALA A 8 -2.47 -12.17 2.30
C ALA A 8 -2.47 -13.19 1.16
N ALA A 9 -2.05 -14.44 1.44
CA ALA A 9 -2.08 -15.53 0.47
C ALA A 9 -3.51 -15.83 -0.02
N PHE A 10 -4.49 -15.86 0.90
CA PHE A 10 -5.90 -16.03 0.55
C PHE A 10 -6.40 -14.89 -0.34
N ALA A 11 -6.11 -13.64 0.01
CA ALA A 11 -6.52 -12.47 -0.75
C ALA A 11 -5.90 -12.48 -2.16
N ARG A 12 -4.59 -12.76 -2.29
CA ARG A 12 -3.93 -12.95 -3.60
C ARG A 12 -4.61 -14.03 -4.43
N LYS A 13 -4.92 -15.18 -3.83
CA LYS A 13 -5.62 -16.28 -4.51
C LYS A 13 -6.98 -15.82 -5.04
N LYS A 14 -7.75 -15.04 -4.25
CA LYS A 14 -9.05 -14.52 -4.67
C LYS A 14 -8.95 -13.47 -5.76
N ALA A 15 -7.96 -12.58 -5.70
CA ALA A 15 -7.72 -11.59 -6.75
C ALA A 15 -7.28 -12.22 -8.08
N ALA A 16 -6.64 -13.39 -8.05
CA ALA A 16 -6.25 -14.14 -9.25
C ALA A 16 -7.39 -14.97 -9.86
N GLN A 17 -8.52 -15.13 -9.16
CA GLN A 17 -9.67 -15.88 -9.65
C GLN A 17 -10.59 -14.94 -10.47
N PRO A 18 -10.91 -15.28 -11.74
CA PRO A 18 -11.78 -14.44 -12.57
C PRO A 18 -13.25 -14.43 -12.12
N ASN A 19 -13.61 -15.23 -11.10
CA ASN A 19 -14.99 -15.52 -10.72
C ASN A 19 -15.39 -14.90 -9.37
N THR A 20 -15.04 -13.63 -9.15
CA THR A 20 -15.52 -12.88 -7.97
C THR A 20 -16.34 -11.65 -8.37
N ILE A 21 -17.31 -11.29 -7.53
CA ILE A 21 -18.19 -10.14 -7.73
C ILE A 21 -18.43 -9.41 -6.41
N TYR A 22 -18.56 -8.08 -6.47
CA TYR A 22 -18.92 -7.30 -5.28
C TYR A 22 -20.43 -7.37 -5.02
N VAL A 23 -20.83 -7.87 -3.84
CA VAL A 23 -22.21 -7.77 -3.33
C VAL A 23 -22.14 -7.40 -1.86
N LEU A 24 -22.75 -6.28 -1.49
CA LEU A 24 -22.70 -5.81 -0.10
C LEU A 24 -23.34 -6.84 0.84
N GLY A 25 -22.67 -7.15 1.95
CA GLY A 25 -23.09 -8.14 2.94
C GLY A 25 -22.81 -9.59 2.55
N SER A 26 -21.89 -9.85 1.62
CA SER A 26 -21.48 -11.20 1.19
C SER A 26 -20.03 -11.51 1.57
N PHE A 27 -19.72 -12.79 1.75
CA PHE A 27 -18.46 -13.29 2.31
C PHE A 27 -18.08 -14.67 1.73
N GLY A 28 -18.31 -14.87 0.44
CA GLY A 28 -17.94 -16.08 -0.31
C GLY A 28 -19.11 -16.93 -0.78
N GLN A 29 -20.36 -16.48 -0.60
CA GLN A 29 -21.53 -17.16 -1.17
C GLN A 29 -21.45 -17.18 -2.69
N VAL A 30 -21.94 -18.26 -3.30
CA VAL A 30 -22.18 -18.27 -4.75
C VAL A 30 -23.34 -17.33 -5.04
N LEU A 31 -23.17 -16.43 -6.02
CA LEU A 31 -24.19 -15.49 -6.43
C LEU A 31 -25.27 -16.23 -7.23
N THR A 32 -26.33 -16.67 -6.53
CA THR A 32 -27.54 -17.19 -7.17
C THR A 32 -28.60 -16.10 -7.31
N SER A 33 -29.59 -16.32 -8.18
CA SER A 33 -30.74 -15.42 -8.30
C SER A 33 -31.46 -15.20 -6.96
N SER A 34 -31.64 -16.27 -6.18
CA SER A 34 -32.28 -16.23 -4.86
C SER A 34 -31.44 -15.49 -3.82
N PHE A 35 -30.11 -15.68 -3.82
CA PHE A 35 -29.21 -14.97 -2.92
C PHE A 35 -29.18 -13.47 -3.22
N LEU A 36 -29.13 -13.09 -4.51
CA LEU A 36 -29.20 -11.68 -4.90
C LEU A 36 -30.53 -11.06 -4.47
N GLU A 37 -31.66 -11.73 -4.67
CA GLU A 37 -32.96 -11.26 -4.20
C GLU A 37 -33.01 -11.05 -2.69
N GLN A 38 -32.49 -12.00 -1.92
CA GLN A 38 -32.37 -11.86 -0.47
C GLN A 38 -31.55 -10.62 -0.09
N LYS A 39 -30.40 -10.41 -0.75
CA LYS A 39 -29.49 -9.29 -0.45
C LYS A 39 -30.05 -7.94 -0.90
N CYS A 40 -30.81 -7.89 -1.98
CA CYS A 40 -31.55 -6.70 -2.40
C CYS A 40 -32.62 -6.28 -1.38
N LYS A 41 -33.33 -7.24 -0.76
CA LYS A 41 -34.32 -6.96 0.30
C LYS A 41 -33.67 -6.42 1.58
N GLN A 42 -32.45 -6.88 1.88
CA GLN A 42 -31.71 -6.48 3.09
C GLN A 42 -31.02 -5.12 2.95
N LEU A 43 -30.50 -4.80 1.76
CA LEU A 43 -29.54 -3.72 1.58
C LEU A 43 -29.88 -2.86 0.36
N PRO A 44 -30.25 -1.58 0.55
CA PRO A 44 -30.63 -0.68 -0.54
C PRO A 44 -29.60 -0.55 -1.66
N TRP A 45 -28.31 -0.57 -1.33
CA TRP A 45 -27.23 -0.50 -2.33
C TRP A 45 -27.30 -1.67 -3.32
N ASN A 46 -27.56 -2.90 -2.85
CA ASN A 46 -27.69 -4.06 -3.73
C ASN A 46 -28.94 -3.95 -4.62
N GLN A 47 -30.05 -3.41 -4.10
CA GLN A 47 -31.26 -3.18 -4.89
C GLN A 47 -31.04 -2.15 -5.99
N GLN A 48 -30.36 -1.04 -5.69
CA GLN A 48 -29.99 -0.01 -6.68
C GLN A 48 -29.12 -0.57 -7.80
N ASN A 49 -28.24 -1.53 -7.48
CA ASN A 49 -27.31 -2.14 -8.44
C ASN A 49 -27.79 -3.48 -9.01
N ARG A 50 -29.04 -3.88 -8.75
CA ARG A 50 -29.61 -5.19 -9.11
C ARG A 50 -29.47 -5.48 -10.61
N GLY A 51 -29.72 -4.50 -11.48
CA GLY A 51 -29.66 -4.70 -12.93
C GLY A 51 -28.26 -5.01 -13.47
N PHE A 52 -27.21 -4.57 -12.76
CA PHE A 52 -25.84 -4.98 -13.07
C PHE A 52 -25.55 -6.36 -12.48
N LEU A 53 -25.86 -6.57 -11.20
CA LEU A 53 -25.58 -7.81 -10.47
C LEU A 53 -26.33 -9.02 -11.05
N SER A 54 -27.53 -8.84 -11.59
CA SER A 54 -28.32 -9.90 -12.22
C SER A 54 -27.68 -10.52 -13.45
N LYS A 55 -26.65 -9.88 -14.03
CA LYS A 55 -25.89 -10.42 -15.16
C LYS A 55 -24.89 -11.51 -14.74
N TYR A 56 -24.64 -11.67 -13.44
CA TYR A 56 -23.63 -12.56 -12.88
C TYR A 56 -24.24 -13.69 -12.04
N VAL A 57 -25.56 -13.74 -11.89
CA VAL A 57 -26.24 -14.78 -11.11
C VAL A 57 -26.14 -16.14 -11.81
N ASP A 58 -26.13 -17.20 -11.00
CA ASP A 58 -26.21 -18.61 -11.42
C ASP A 58 -25.07 -19.07 -12.35
N GLN A 59 -23.93 -18.36 -12.31
CA GLN A 59 -22.71 -18.66 -13.09
C GLN A 59 -21.58 -19.27 -12.25
N GLY A 60 -21.85 -19.61 -10.99
CA GLY A 60 -20.81 -20.12 -10.07
C GLY A 60 -19.82 -19.04 -9.58
N ILE A 61 -20.16 -17.76 -9.76
CA ILE A 61 -19.35 -16.61 -9.30
C ILE A 61 -19.51 -16.44 -7.79
N GLN A 62 -18.41 -16.26 -7.07
CA GLN A 62 -18.44 -15.99 -5.63
C GLN A 62 -18.58 -14.50 -5.33
N ALA A 63 -19.48 -14.17 -4.42
CA ALA A 63 -19.74 -12.81 -3.99
C ALA A 63 -19.01 -12.48 -2.68
N TYR A 64 -18.36 -11.32 -2.64
CA TYR A 64 -17.77 -10.74 -1.43
C TYR A 64 -18.13 -9.25 -1.33
N ASP A 65 -18.06 -8.70 -0.12
CA ASP A 65 -17.76 -7.28 0.07
C ASP A 65 -16.34 -7.11 0.66
N CYS A 66 -15.95 -5.87 0.94
CA CYS A 66 -14.61 -5.56 1.45
C CYS A 66 -14.30 -6.27 2.77
N CYS A 67 -15.22 -6.24 3.74
CA CYS A 67 -15.09 -6.93 5.02
C CYS A 67 -15.27 -8.45 4.87
N GLY A 68 -16.16 -8.86 3.96
CA GLY A 68 -16.54 -10.21 3.65
C GLY A 68 -15.40 -11.02 3.07
N LEU A 69 -14.49 -10.40 2.31
CA LEU A 69 -13.24 -11.05 1.89
C LEU A 69 -12.39 -11.48 3.10
N ILE A 70 -12.26 -10.62 4.11
CA ILE A 70 -11.49 -10.90 5.33
C ILE A 70 -12.22 -11.95 6.20
N LYS A 71 -13.54 -11.82 6.33
CA LYS A 71 -14.38 -12.79 7.05
C LYS A 71 -14.37 -14.16 6.39
N ALA A 72 -14.38 -14.23 5.05
CA ALA A 72 -14.25 -15.49 4.32
C ALA A 72 -12.95 -16.20 4.70
N TYR A 73 -11.84 -15.49 4.80
CA TYR A 73 -10.60 -16.09 5.31
C TYR A 73 -10.80 -16.67 6.72
N LEU A 74 -11.35 -15.90 7.67
CA LEU A 74 -11.63 -16.38 9.04
C LEU A 74 -12.54 -17.61 9.08
N TRP A 75 -13.46 -17.73 8.12
CA TRP A 75 -14.48 -18.78 8.04
C TRP A 75 -14.15 -19.86 7.01
N ASP A 76 -12.87 -20.04 6.68
CA ASP A 76 -12.36 -21.11 5.81
C ASP A 76 -12.93 -21.08 4.38
N ASP A 77 -13.35 -19.91 3.90
CA ASP A 77 -14.03 -19.71 2.62
C ASP A 77 -15.32 -20.54 2.50
N LYS A 78 -15.94 -20.83 3.65
CA LYS A 78 -17.16 -21.62 3.78
C LYS A 78 -18.25 -20.76 4.39
N PRO A 79 -19.21 -20.25 3.60
CA PRO A 79 -20.29 -19.42 4.13
C PRO A 79 -21.11 -20.06 5.26
N SER A 80 -21.16 -21.40 5.32
CA SER A 80 -21.79 -22.15 6.42
C SER A 80 -21.11 -21.97 7.77
N ASN A 81 -19.86 -21.51 7.80
CA ASN A 81 -19.08 -21.24 9.02
C ASN A 81 -19.36 -19.84 9.60
N TYR A 82 -20.40 -19.16 9.13
CA TYR A 82 -20.82 -17.85 9.63
C TYR A 82 -20.94 -17.83 11.15
N LYS A 83 -20.41 -16.78 11.77
CA LYS A 83 -20.49 -16.54 13.22
C LYS A 83 -20.90 -15.10 13.47
N ALA A 84 -22.11 -14.91 14.02
CA ALA A 84 -22.65 -13.58 14.31
C ALA A 84 -21.75 -12.76 15.26
N SER A 85 -21.07 -13.41 16.21
CA SER A 85 -20.14 -12.75 17.13
C SER A 85 -18.82 -12.27 16.48
N GLU A 86 -18.58 -12.62 15.22
CA GLU A 86 -17.43 -12.21 14.42
C GLU A 86 -17.84 -11.38 13.19
N ASP A 87 -19.15 -11.08 13.03
CA ASP A 87 -19.68 -10.36 11.89
C ASP A 87 -19.46 -8.85 12.05
N GLU A 88 -18.24 -8.43 11.73
CA GLU A 88 -17.76 -7.06 11.91
C GLU A 88 -17.77 -6.28 10.59
N ASN A 89 -17.99 -4.98 10.68
CA ASN A 89 -17.72 -4.01 9.63
C ASN A 89 -16.31 -3.43 9.77
N GLU A 90 -15.89 -2.56 8.85
CA GLU A 90 -14.54 -2.02 8.80
C GLU A 90 -14.19 -1.18 10.03
N ALA A 91 -15.15 -0.40 10.55
CA ALA A 91 -14.97 0.40 11.75
C ALA A 91 -14.72 -0.50 12.98
N MET A 92 -15.54 -1.54 13.16
CA MET A 92 -15.37 -2.52 14.23
C MET A 92 -14.03 -3.28 14.12
N MET A 93 -13.60 -3.64 12.91
CA MET A 93 -12.31 -4.29 12.67
C MET A 93 -11.15 -3.38 13.11
N TYR A 94 -11.22 -2.08 12.77
CA TYR A 94 -10.22 -1.09 13.16
C TYR A 94 -10.23 -0.80 14.67
N ASP A 95 -11.41 -0.62 15.26
CA ASP A 95 -11.56 -0.31 16.68
C ASP A 95 -11.04 -1.43 17.58
N ARG A 96 -11.27 -2.69 17.18
CA ARG A 96 -10.78 -3.87 17.92
C ARG A 96 -9.26 -4.01 17.89
N ALA A 97 -8.58 -3.47 16.87
CA ALA A 97 -7.15 -3.63 16.73
C ALA A 97 -6.38 -2.86 17.82
N LYS A 98 -5.44 -3.56 18.46
CA LYS A 98 -4.52 -2.97 19.46
C LYS A 98 -3.29 -2.33 18.82
N VAL A 99 -2.88 -2.86 17.67
CA VAL A 99 -1.74 -2.36 16.89
C VAL A 99 -2.31 -1.80 15.59
N LYS A 100 -2.23 -0.48 15.45
CA LYS A 100 -2.78 0.29 14.34
C LYS A 100 -2.09 1.63 14.24
N GLY A 101 -2.18 2.28 13.09
CA GLY A 101 -1.55 3.56 12.87
C GLY A 101 -2.09 4.28 11.64
N SER A 102 -1.59 5.48 11.40
CA SER A 102 -1.77 6.18 10.12
C SER A 102 -1.17 5.35 8.99
N ILE A 103 -1.76 5.38 7.79
CA ILE A 103 -1.30 4.61 6.63
C ILE A 103 0.19 4.79 6.32
N HIS A 104 0.74 5.97 6.65
CA HIS A 104 2.15 6.29 6.42
C HIS A 104 3.12 5.49 7.30
N THR A 105 2.61 4.93 8.40
CA THR A 105 3.36 4.07 9.33
C THR A 105 3.12 2.58 9.04
N LEU A 106 2.48 2.24 7.92
CA LEU A 106 2.18 0.86 7.55
C LEU A 106 3.50 0.08 7.46
N PRO A 107 3.70 -0.95 8.29
CA PRO A 107 4.89 -1.79 8.18
C PRO A 107 4.86 -2.55 6.86
N GLU A 108 6.05 -2.84 6.32
CA GLU A 108 6.21 -3.76 5.19
C GLU A 108 5.95 -5.20 5.64
N ARG A 109 4.68 -5.49 5.91
CA ARG A 109 4.20 -6.76 6.46
C ARG A 109 2.89 -7.12 5.82
N GLU A 110 2.87 -8.27 5.17
CA GLU A 110 1.66 -8.77 4.54
C GLU A 110 0.55 -9.07 5.56
N GLY A 111 -0.69 -8.94 5.11
CA GLY A 111 -1.89 -9.24 5.88
C GLY A 111 -2.32 -8.16 6.87
N MET A 112 -1.67 -6.98 6.85
CA MET A 112 -2.21 -5.81 7.53
C MET A 112 -3.46 -5.31 6.82
N LEU A 113 -4.47 -4.92 7.59
CA LEU A 113 -5.65 -4.28 7.02
C LEU A 113 -5.36 -2.80 6.78
N VAL A 114 -5.79 -2.27 5.64
CA VAL A 114 -5.72 -0.85 5.31
C VAL A 114 -7.13 -0.30 5.15
N PHE A 115 -7.37 0.93 5.61
CA PHE A 115 -8.70 1.50 5.77
C PHE A 115 -8.80 2.87 5.13
N MET A 116 -9.99 3.17 4.61
CA MET A 116 -10.48 4.50 4.28
C MET A 116 -11.96 4.57 4.68
N PRO A 117 -12.61 5.75 4.69
CA PRO A 117 -14.02 5.84 5.09
C PRO A 117 -14.90 4.82 4.34
N GLY A 118 -15.54 3.92 5.08
CA GLY A 118 -16.45 2.90 4.54
C GLY A 118 -15.80 1.73 3.79
N HIS A 119 -14.47 1.58 3.84
CA HIS A 119 -13.79 0.55 3.03
C HIS A 119 -12.51 0.00 3.67
N VAL A 120 -12.24 -1.28 3.42
CA VAL A 120 -11.06 -2.00 3.92
C VAL A 120 -10.42 -2.86 2.83
N GLY A 121 -9.10 -2.97 2.86
CA GLY A 121 -8.31 -3.84 2.00
C GLY A 121 -7.26 -4.62 2.80
N VAL A 122 -6.63 -5.58 2.15
CA VAL A 122 -5.53 -6.39 2.70
C VAL A 122 -4.23 -5.96 2.04
N TYR A 123 -3.30 -5.40 2.80
CA TYR A 123 -1.94 -5.12 2.33
C TYR A 123 -1.22 -6.44 2.03
N ILE A 124 -0.68 -6.55 0.83
CA ILE A 124 0.01 -7.75 0.35
C ILE A 124 1.47 -7.43 0.01
N GLY A 125 2.09 -6.45 0.70
CA GLY A 125 3.48 -6.08 0.47
C GLY A 125 3.73 -5.34 -0.85
N ASN A 126 4.93 -4.78 -0.99
CA ASN A 126 5.43 -4.07 -2.16
C ASN A 126 4.49 -2.97 -2.69
N GLY A 127 3.83 -2.25 -1.76
CA GLY A 127 2.90 -1.19 -2.11
C GLY A 127 1.62 -1.67 -2.81
N GLU A 128 1.26 -2.95 -2.67
CA GLU A 128 0.07 -3.55 -3.27
C GLU A 128 -0.98 -3.90 -2.21
N VAL A 129 -2.25 -3.76 -2.58
CA VAL A 129 -3.41 -4.08 -1.76
C VAL A 129 -4.34 -4.98 -2.55
N VAL A 130 -4.96 -5.96 -1.88
CA VAL A 130 -6.13 -6.66 -2.42
C VAL A 130 -7.38 -6.14 -1.72
N GLU A 131 -8.37 -5.75 -2.50
CA GLU A 131 -9.65 -5.23 -2.01
C GLU A 131 -10.80 -5.83 -2.82
N CYS A 132 -11.98 -5.94 -2.20
CA CYS A 132 -13.21 -6.22 -2.91
C CYS A 132 -13.99 -4.92 -3.10
N THR A 133 -14.14 -4.45 -4.33
CA THR A 133 -14.71 -3.12 -4.62
C THR A 133 -15.63 -3.16 -5.84
N PRO A 134 -16.71 -2.37 -5.88
CA PRO A 134 -17.56 -2.19 -7.06
C PRO A 134 -17.04 -1.02 -7.94
N ASN A 135 -15.77 -1.05 -8.38
CA ASN A 135 -15.16 0.06 -9.09
C ASN A 135 -14.52 -0.36 -10.43
N MET A 136 -15.24 -0.10 -11.52
CA MET A 136 -14.79 -0.40 -12.88
C MET A 136 -13.46 0.28 -13.23
N ALA A 137 -13.20 1.50 -12.75
CA ALA A 137 -11.96 2.21 -13.04
C ALA A 137 -10.73 1.57 -12.36
N LEU A 138 -10.95 0.76 -11.32
CA LEU A 138 -9.89 -0.01 -10.64
C LEU A 138 -9.72 -1.42 -11.20
N GLY A 139 -10.49 -1.80 -12.23
CA GLY A 139 -10.38 -3.10 -12.91
C GLY A 139 -11.59 -4.01 -12.77
N GLY A 140 -12.66 -3.60 -12.07
CA GLY A 140 -13.92 -4.35 -12.08
C GLY A 140 -14.71 -4.29 -10.79
N TRP A 141 -15.79 -5.08 -10.75
CA TRP A 141 -16.61 -5.29 -9.54
C TRP A 141 -16.24 -6.65 -8.96
N GLY A 142 -15.50 -6.69 -7.87
CA GLY A 142 -15.02 -7.94 -7.29
C GLY A 142 -13.72 -7.78 -6.53
N VAL A 143 -13.05 -8.90 -6.29
CA VAL A 143 -11.75 -8.95 -5.63
C VAL A 143 -10.66 -8.66 -6.66
N LEU A 144 -9.91 -7.59 -6.45
CA LEU A 144 -8.86 -7.16 -7.37
C LEU A 144 -7.66 -6.61 -6.61
N LYS A 145 -6.54 -6.48 -7.32
CA LYS A 145 -5.31 -5.90 -6.80
C LYS A 145 -5.25 -4.41 -7.18
N THR A 146 -4.98 -3.55 -6.21
CA THR A 146 -4.71 -2.11 -6.41
C THR A 146 -3.35 -1.72 -5.86
N LYS A 147 -2.90 -0.51 -6.21
CA LYS A 147 -1.77 0.13 -5.56
C LYS A 147 -2.22 0.75 -4.25
N LEU A 148 -1.35 0.70 -3.24
CA LEU A 148 -1.52 1.40 -1.97
C LEU A 148 -1.48 2.92 -2.22
N ALA A 149 -0.47 3.39 -2.96
CA ALA A 149 -0.29 4.79 -3.28
C ALA A 149 -1.43 5.30 -4.18
N GLY A 150 -1.90 6.52 -3.91
CA GLY A 150 -2.95 7.19 -4.69
C GLY A 150 -4.38 6.63 -4.53
N ARG A 151 -4.55 5.49 -3.84
CA ARG A 151 -5.86 4.85 -3.65
C ARG A 151 -6.72 5.53 -2.57
N GLY A 152 -6.10 6.35 -1.70
CA GLY A 152 -6.76 7.14 -0.65
C GLY A 152 -6.87 6.45 0.71
N TRP A 153 -6.08 5.40 0.95
CA TRP A 153 -6.00 4.75 2.26
C TRP A 153 -5.51 5.76 3.32
N THR A 154 -6.07 5.70 4.53
CA THR A 154 -5.80 6.69 5.60
C THR A 154 -5.19 6.05 6.85
N HIS A 155 -5.53 4.80 7.16
CA HIS A 155 -5.04 4.11 8.35
C HIS A 155 -4.78 2.63 8.06
N TRP A 156 -3.99 1.98 8.92
CA TRP A 156 -3.79 0.53 8.89
C TRP A 156 -3.99 -0.07 10.27
N ALA A 157 -4.27 -1.37 10.32
CA ALA A 157 -4.34 -2.11 11.57
C ALA A 157 -3.96 -3.59 11.42
N ALA A 158 -3.29 -4.13 12.45
CA ALA A 158 -3.19 -5.57 12.64
C ALA A 158 -4.50 -6.07 13.27
N TYR A 159 -5.32 -6.77 12.47
CA TYR A 159 -6.65 -7.17 12.89
C TYR A 159 -6.60 -8.19 14.03
N ALA A 160 -7.28 -7.89 15.14
CA ALA A 160 -7.17 -8.65 16.38
C ALA A 160 -7.60 -10.12 16.31
N ARG A 161 -8.38 -10.52 15.29
CA ARG A 161 -8.78 -11.93 15.08
C ARG A 161 -7.77 -12.75 14.28
N ILE A 162 -6.71 -12.11 13.83
CA ILE A 162 -5.66 -12.71 13.00
C ILE A 162 -4.35 -12.63 13.78
N ALA A 163 -3.68 -13.78 13.90
CA ALA A 163 -2.34 -13.85 14.47
C ALA A 163 -1.39 -13.05 13.59
N ASN A 164 -0.71 -12.09 14.21
CA ASN A 164 0.31 -11.28 13.57
C ASN A 164 1.64 -12.04 13.63
N GLU A 165 1.86 -12.89 12.64
CA GLU A 165 3.13 -13.56 12.42
C GLU A 165 4.11 -12.56 11.79
N VAL A 166 5.27 -12.45 12.43
CA VAL A 166 6.44 -11.82 11.85
C VAL A 166 7.17 -12.93 11.10
N THR A 167 7.01 -13.01 9.78
CA THR A 167 7.86 -13.90 9.00
C THR A 167 9.21 -13.24 8.85
N ASP A 168 10.24 -13.86 9.43
CA ASP A 168 11.61 -13.64 9.00
C ASP A 168 11.70 -14.08 7.53
N ALA A 169 11.67 -13.11 6.60
CA ALA A 169 12.09 -13.34 5.23
C ALA A 169 13.56 -13.81 5.24
N PRO A 170 14.03 -14.60 4.24
CA PRO A 170 15.40 -15.10 4.24
C PRO A 170 16.38 -13.95 4.43
N SER A 171 17.15 -14.08 5.50
CA SER A 171 18.26 -13.19 5.85
C SER A 171 19.25 -13.13 4.70
N SER A 172 19.24 -12.02 3.98
CA SER A 172 20.47 -11.29 3.72
C SER A 172 20.33 -9.95 4.43
N SER A 173 20.91 -9.85 5.62
CA SER A 173 20.93 -8.64 6.45
C SER A 173 21.10 -7.36 5.61
N PRO A 174 20.15 -6.42 5.64
CA PRO A 174 20.49 -5.02 5.60
C PRO A 174 21.00 -4.67 6.99
N ALA A 175 22.19 -4.08 7.07
CA ALA A 175 22.69 -3.51 8.31
C ALA A 175 21.58 -2.66 8.96
N GLU A 176 21.34 -2.95 10.22
CA GLU A 176 20.39 -2.30 11.11
C GLU A 176 20.65 -0.78 11.11
N VAL A 177 19.86 -0.02 10.35
CA VAL A 177 19.71 1.41 10.60
C VAL A 177 18.65 1.51 11.68
N GLU A 178 19.13 1.55 12.92
CA GLU A 178 18.38 1.83 14.13
C GLU A 178 17.57 3.13 13.94
N THR A 179 16.30 3.03 13.54
CA THR A 179 15.40 4.19 13.50
C THR A 179 14.95 4.50 14.91
N LYS A 180 15.71 5.37 15.58
CA LYS A 180 15.27 5.98 16.83
C LYS A 180 13.94 6.73 16.57
N PRO A 181 12.91 6.56 17.40
CA PRO A 181 11.55 7.06 17.15
C PRO A 181 11.36 8.59 17.16
N ASP A 182 12.44 9.39 17.21
CA ASP A 182 12.40 10.84 17.49
C ASP A 182 12.84 11.75 16.32
N GLN A 183 12.90 11.23 15.08
CA GLN A 183 13.44 11.96 13.91
C GLN A 183 12.42 12.17 12.76
N VAL A 184 11.14 12.37 13.08
CA VAL A 184 10.10 12.71 12.08
C VAL A 184 10.30 14.14 11.58
N LEU A 185 10.13 14.36 10.27
CA LEU A 185 10.22 15.70 9.70
C LEU A 185 9.06 16.59 10.16
N VAL A 186 9.38 17.75 10.76
CA VAL A 186 8.40 18.73 11.24
C VAL A 186 8.65 20.12 10.66
N ALA A 187 7.66 21.00 10.74
CA ALA A 187 7.84 22.39 10.34
C ALA A 187 8.95 23.04 11.17
N GLY A 188 10.06 23.40 10.51
CA GLY A 188 11.26 23.97 11.16
C GLY A 188 12.50 23.08 11.13
N SER A 189 12.39 21.81 10.70
CA SER A 189 13.55 20.93 10.54
C SER A 189 14.60 21.54 9.61
N SER A 190 15.86 21.48 10.00
CA SER A 190 16.97 22.16 9.29
C SER A 190 17.74 21.24 8.36
N LEU A 191 17.97 19.99 8.76
CA LEU A 191 18.75 19.00 8.02
C LEU A 191 18.03 17.65 7.97
N VAL A 192 18.13 16.97 6.82
CA VAL A 192 17.48 15.67 6.59
C VAL A 192 18.37 14.66 5.90
N SER A 193 18.19 13.39 6.25
CA SER A 193 18.72 12.26 5.51
C SER A 193 17.60 11.54 4.76
N ILE A 194 17.93 10.90 3.65
CA ILE A 194 16.99 10.10 2.85
C ILE A 194 17.47 8.65 2.84
N PRO A 195 17.20 7.88 3.89
CA PRO A 195 17.63 6.50 3.97
C PRO A 195 16.83 5.60 3.03
N GLY A 196 17.45 4.46 2.76
CA GLY A 196 16.86 3.40 1.96
C GLY A 196 17.54 3.22 0.62
N VAL A 197 17.14 2.14 -0.04
CA VAL A 197 17.54 1.78 -1.40
C VAL A 197 16.31 1.95 -2.27
N PHE A 198 16.44 2.71 -3.34
CA PHE A 198 15.35 3.06 -4.23
C PHE A 198 15.61 2.47 -5.61
N ARG A 199 14.56 1.94 -6.25
CA ARG A 199 14.65 1.58 -7.67
C ARG A 199 14.49 2.83 -8.53
N ALA A 200 15.32 3.03 -9.52
CA ALA A 200 15.14 4.04 -10.55
C ALA A 200 13.93 3.67 -11.42
N ASP A 201 12.75 4.14 -11.03
CA ASP A 201 11.52 3.96 -11.81
C ASP A 201 11.47 4.91 -13.01
N TYR A 202 12.28 5.97 -12.97
CA TYR A 202 12.44 6.94 -14.03
C TYR A 202 13.90 7.42 -14.10
N SER A 203 14.40 7.66 -15.31
CA SER A 203 15.74 8.19 -15.56
C SER A 203 15.69 9.29 -16.64
N SER A 204 16.53 10.31 -16.52
CA SER A 204 16.62 11.40 -17.49
C SER A 204 18.08 11.71 -17.80
N ALA A 205 18.54 11.24 -18.97
CA ALA A 205 19.91 11.48 -19.42
C ALA A 205 20.21 12.97 -19.63
N SER A 206 19.25 13.76 -20.10
CA SER A 206 19.42 15.21 -20.30
C SER A 206 19.53 15.99 -18.98
N ARG A 207 19.04 15.42 -17.87
CA ARG A 207 19.13 15.99 -16.53
C ARG A 207 20.25 15.38 -15.70
N ASP A 208 20.86 14.30 -16.17
CA ASP A 208 21.79 13.46 -15.41
C ASP A 208 21.19 13.09 -14.03
N ALA A 209 19.95 12.58 -14.06
CA ALA A 209 19.11 12.44 -12.88
C ALA A 209 18.17 11.22 -12.95
N VAL A 210 17.76 10.76 -11.78
CA VAL A 210 16.83 9.65 -11.58
C VAL A 210 15.64 10.07 -10.72
N SER A 211 14.58 9.27 -10.75
CA SER A 211 13.45 9.42 -9.84
C SER A 211 12.84 8.06 -9.48
N ASN A 212 12.08 8.05 -8.41
CA ASN A 212 11.41 6.87 -7.87
C ASN A 212 9.99 7.24 -7.47
N ASN A 213 9.04 6.31 -7.68
CA ASN A 213 7.63 6.55 -7.39
C ASN A 213 7.35 6.92 -5.92
N ILE A 214 8.14 6.42 -4.97
CA ILE A 214 7.97 6.71 -3.54
C ILE A 214 8.36 8.15 -3.26
N LEU A 215 9.56 8.54 -3.67
CA LEU A 215 10.10 9.88 -3.43
C LEU A 215 9.37 10.95 -4.25
N ALA A 216 8.86 10.62 -5.44
CA ALA A 216 8.10 11.53 -6.30
C ALA A 216 6.59 11.54 -6.03
N ASN A 217 6.07 10.62 -5.20
CA ASN A 217 4.63 10.37 -5.03
C ASN A 217 3.91 10.03 -6.33
N GLY A 218 4.49 9.14 -7.13
CA GLY A 218 4.00 8.71 -8.45
C GLY A 218 4.90 9.16 -9.59
N TYR A 219 4.31 9.48 -10.75
CA TYR A 219 5.06 9.92 -11.93
C TYR A 219 5.74 11.29 -11.64
N PRO A 220 7.06 11.42 -11.85
CA PRO A 220 7.79 12.61 -11.47
C PRO A 220 7.40 13.80 -12.35
N SER A 221 7.12 14.92 -11.69
CA SER A 221 7.06 16.22 -12.36
C SER A 221 8.49 16.72 -12.68
N ASN A 222 8.62 17.92 -13.22
CA ASN A 222 9.91 18.56 -13.43
C ASN A 222 10.70 18.83 -12.13
N GLU A 223 10.06 18.69 -10.97
CA GLU A 223 10.61 19.06 -9.67
C GLU A 223 11.06 17.85 -8.81
N ASN A 224 10.87 16.61 -9.28
CA ASN A 224 11.13 15.40 -8.49
C ASN A 224 12.35 14.60 -8.98
N TRP A 225 13.26 15.26 -9.69
CA TRP A 225 14.46 14.63 -10.26
C TRP A 225 15.66 14.78 -9.33
N ILE A 226 16.18 13.63 -8.87
CA ILE A 226 17.34 13.54 -7.99
C ILE A 226 18.59 13.48 -8.86
N PRO A 227 19.52 14.45 -8.75
CA PRO A 227 20.77 14.40 -9.51
C PRO A 227 21.52 13.10 -9.25
N GLY A 228 21.95 12.41 -10.30
CA GLY A 228 22.71 11.16 -10.17
C GLY A 228 23.99 11.33 -9.37
N PHE A 229 24.57 12.54 -9.40
CA PHE A 229 25.74 12.93 -8.60
C PHE A 229 25.54 12.73 -7.09
N GLU A 230 24.32 12.90 -6.58
CA GLU A 230 23.99 12.72 -5.16
C GLU A 230 23.66 11.26 -4.83
N CYS A 231 23.72 10.37 -5.81
CA CYS A 231 23.33 8.99 -5.68
C CYS A 231 24.54 8.05 -5.80
N THR A 232 24.42 6.89 -5.16
CA THR A 232 25.30 5.74 -5.39
C THR A 232 24.48 4.66 -6.05
N GLU A 233 24.95 4.09 -7.17
CA GLU A 233 24.30 2.92 -7.78
C GLU A 233 24.56 1.67 -6.93
N THR A 234 23.52 0.91 -6.66
CA THR A 234 23.58 -0.25 -5.77
C THR A 234 22.81 -1.45 -6.34
N ASP A 235 23.05 -2.62 -5.76
CA ASP A 235 22.11 -3.73 -5.86
C ASP A 235 20.86 -3.46 -5.00
N ALA A 236 19.89 -4.38 -5.02
CA ALA A 236 18.67 -4.28 -4.22
C ALA A 236 18.91 -4.30 -2.70
N ASN A 237 20.08 -4.78 -2.25
CA ASN A 237 20.48 -4.82 -0.85
C ASN A 237 21.23 -3.55 -0.42
N GLY A 238 21.53 -2.65 -1.35
CA GLY A 238 22.22 -1.40 -1.09
C GLY A 238 23.74 -1.50 -1.07
N ASN A 239 24.30 -2.60 -1.58
CA ASN A 239 25.74 -2.71 -1.84
C ASN A 239 26.07 -2.00 -3.15
N VAL A 240 27.19 -1.29 -3.19
CA VAL A 240 27.66 -0.64 -4.43
C VAL A 240 27.76 -1.68 -5.55
N SER A 241 27.15 -1.39 -6.68
CA SER A 241 27.04 -2.30 -7.83
C SER A 241 27.10 -1.51 -9.14
N GLY A 242 27.37 -2.20 -10.23
CA GLY A 242 27.30 -1.65 -11.58
C GLY A 242 28.42 -0.66 -11.92
N ASP A 243 28.15 0.21 -12.88
CA ASP A 243 29.12 1.14 -13.47
C ASP A 243 29.02 2.57 -12.90
N GLN A 244 28.14 2.77 -11.91
CA GLN A 244 27.78 4.04 -11.29
C GLN A 244 27.07 5.02 -12.22
N ASN A 245 26.45 4.51 -13.30
CA ASN A 245 25.50 5.25 -14.13
C ASN A 245 24.10 4.65 -13.96
N ILE A 246 23.31 5.21 -13.05
CA ILE A 246 22.01 4.63 -12.69
C ILE A 246 21.05 4.66 -13.89
N HIS A 247 20.69 3.47 -14.38
CA HIS A 247 19.73 3.24 -15.44
C HIS A 247 18.34 2.88 -14.92
N LEU A 248 17.36 2.92 -15.81
CA LEU A 248 15.99 2.54 -15.52
C LEU A 248 15.91 1.09 -15.01
N GLY A 249 15.33 0.90 -13.82
CA GLY A 249 15.16 -0.41 -13.18
C GLY A 249 16.26 -0.80 -12.20
N GLU A 250 17.39 -0.08 -12.18
CA GLU A 250 18.48 -0.31 -11.23
C GLU A 250 18.20 0.32 -9.88
N PHE A 251 19.04 0.04 -8.89
CA PHE A 251 18.84 0.55 -7.53
C PHE A 251 19.88 1.61 -7.19
N PHE A 252 19.50 2.52 -6.31
CA PHE A 252 20.37 3.58 -5.86
C PHE A 252 20.08 3.99 -4.42
N LYS A 253 21.10 4.56 -3.76
CA LYS A 253 20.97 5.28 -2.49
C LYS A 253 21.16 6.76 -2.73
N VAL A 254 20.42 7.60 -2.01
CA VAL A 254 20.68 9.04 -1.96
C VAL A 254 21.64 9.30 -0.82
N ASN A 255 22.79 9.90 -1.11
CA ASN A 255 23.86 10.10 -0.15
C ASN A 255 23.70 11.41 0.62
N GLY A 256 24.32 11.53 1.79
CA GLY A 256 24.49 12.83 2.47
C GLY A 256 23.29 13.33 3.26
N THR A 257 23.35 14.61 3.61
CA THR A 257 22.37 15.30 4.45
C THR A 257 22.05 16.65 3.82
N TYR A 258 20.76 16.98 3.76
CA TYR A 258 20.26 18.08 2.96
C TYR A 258 19.54 19.11 3.80
N LYS A 259 19.69 20.38 3.43
CA LYS A 259 18.92 21.45 4.03
C LYS A 259 17.49 21.47 3.49
N VAL A 260 16.51 21.51 4.38
CA VAL A 260 15.11 21.69 4.01
C VAL A 260 14.83 23.17 3.80
N LYS A 261 14.32 23.51 2.62
CA LYS A 261 13.88 24.87 2.28
C LYS A 261 12.42 25.12 2.62
N LYS A 262 11.56 24.13 2.36
CA LYS A 262 10.12 24.26 2.52
C LYS A 262 9.47 22.90 2.72
N LEU A 263 8.40 22.87 3.50
CA LEU A 263 7.48 21.73 3.57
C LEU A 263 6.18 22.05 2.84
N HIS A 264 5.63 21.06 2.16
CA HIS A 264 4.29 21.08 1.61
C HIS A 264 3.47 19.98 2.29
N LEU A 265 2.80 20.36 3.37
CA LEU A 265 2.04 19.44 4.22
C LEU A 265 0.97 18.63 3.47
N PRO A 266 0.18 19.21 2.52
CA PRO A 266 -0.88 18.45 1.86
C PRO A 266 -0.39 17.26 1.02
N THR A 267 0.82 17.35 0.44
CA THR A 267 1.42 16.24 -0.33
C THR A 267 2.54 15.54 0.42
N GLU A 268 2.80 15.95 1.66
CA GLU A 268 3.90 15.48 2.50
C GLU A 268 5.26 15.53 1.81
N ALA A 269 5.54 16.64 1.11
CA ALA A 269 6.79 16.83 0.40
C ALA A 269 7.69 17.85 1.11
N ALA A 270 9.00 17.67 1.00
CA ALA A 270 10.02 18.61 1.40
C ALA A 270 10.80 19.08 0.17
N LEU A 271 11.03 20.39 0.09
CA LEU A 271 11.91 21.00 -0.89
C LEU A 271 13.32 20.99 -0.32
N ILE A 272 14.22 20.26 -0.95
CA ILE A 272 15.63 20.15 -0.56
C ILE A 272 16.52 20.66 -1.67
N THR A 273 17.67 21.22 -1.30
CA THR A 273 18.67 21.66 -2.28
C THR A 273 19.75 20.59 -2.42
N MET A 274 19.95 20.12 -3.65
CA MET A 274 20.89 19.07 -4.05
C MET A 274 21.89 19.61 -5.09
N ARG A 275 23.03 18.95 -5.27
CA ARG A 275 24.06 19.35 -6.22
C ARG A 275 24.05 18.46 -7.46
N THR A 276 24.22 19.07 -8.62
CA THR A 276 24.44 18.31 -9.87
C THR A 276 25.92 18.00 -10.06
N ASN A 277 26.22 17.09 -11.00
CA ASN A 277 27.59 16.77 -11.39
C ASN A 277 28.37 18.01 -11.89
N ALA A 278 27.67 18.98 -12.50
CA ALA A 278 28.23 20.26 -12.92
C ALA A 278 28.44 21.28 -11.77
N GLY A 279 28.25 20.88 -10.51
CA GLY A 279 28.42 21.73 -9.34
C GLY A 279 27.32 22.76 -9.12
N LYS A 280 26.18 22.65 -9.82
CA LYS A 280 25.05 23.57 -9.66
C LYS A 280 24.10 23.07 -8.57
N ASN A 281 23.54 23.99 -7.79
CA ASN A 281 22.47 23.69 -6.85
C ASN A 281 21.13 23.63 -7.57
N VAL A 282 20.35 22.59 -7.29
CA VAL A 282 18.97 22.41 -7.77
C VAL A 282 18.05 22.12 -6.61
N ASP A 283 16.84 22.66 -6.67
CA ASP A 283 15.82 22.39 -5.67
C ASP A 283 14.95 21.22 -6.15
N VAL A 284 14.76 20.23 -5.28
CA VAL A 284 14.02 18.99 -5.57
C VAL A 284 12.94 18.82 -4.51
N TRP A 285 11.70 18.60 -4.96
CA TRP A 285 10.60 18.19 -4.09
C TRP A 285 10.61 16.67 -3.97
N LEU A 286 10.78 16.17 -2.75
CA LEU A 286 10.68 14.75 -2.46
C LEU A 286 9.71 14.52 -1.30
N ARG A 287 8.96 13.43 -1.34
CA ARG A 287 8.09 13.01 -0.22
C ARG A 287 8.95 12.77 1.02
N TYR A 288 8.59 13.37 2.15
CA TYR A 288 9.37 13.23 3.39
C TYR A 288 9.03 11.99 4.20
N GLY A 289 8.07 11.16 3.77
CA GLY A 289 7.74 9.89 4.42
C GLY A 289 8.96 9.00 4.77
N PRO A 290 9.93 8.79 3.85
CA PRO A 290 11.17 8.08 4.14
C PRO A 290 12.30 8.98 4.70
N MET A 291 12.12 10.30 4.84
CA MET A 291 13.16 11.20 5.33
C MET A 291 13.16 11.30 6.85
N TYR A 292 14.34 11.47 7.43
CA TYR A 292 14.49 11.72 8.86
C TYR A 292 15.21 13.02 9.13
N GLU A 293 14.76 13.75 10.15
CA GLU A 293 15.47 14.91 10.67
C GLU A 293 16.79 14.48 11.31
N VAL A 294 17.88 15.12 10.90
CA VAL A 294 19.19 14.96 11.51
C VAL A 294 19.33 16.04 12.58
N LYS A 295 19.36 15.64 13.85
CA LYS A 295 19.69 16.55 14.96
C LYS A 295 21.20 16.76 14.95
N ASP A 296 21.62 18.02 14.97
CA ASP A 296 23.03 18.42 15.17
C ASP A 296 23.57 17.88 16.50
#